data_AF-A0A1Q3B8Q2-F1
#
_entry.id   AF-A0A1Q3B8Q2-F1
#
_cell.length_a   1.000
_cell.length_b   1.000
_cell.length_c   1.000
_cell.angle_alpha   90.00
_cell.angle_beta   90.00
_cell.angle_gamma   90.00
#
_symmetry.space_group_name_H-M   'P 1'
#
loop_
_entity.id
_entity.type
_entity.pdbx_description
1 polymer ?
#
loop_
_entity_poly.entity_id
_entity_poly.type
_entity_poly.pdbx_seq_one_letter_code
_entity_poly.pdbx_strand_id
1 'polypeptide(L)'
;SNRMSLMIMKSFISVAIRGAIPNSNDSKTYLASVKEQFKGSSKAHASTLIMKMLTTSYDGTGGVHEYIMMMNDMASKLKGMKMAISEGFLVHFIMTFLPVQFGPFKINYNTQKEKWKMSELIAMCVQKEERLKVERPDFTHLATIGPTRKKLKGNGRGKRKVDLTKSINKASVSGMKPVQALKCHFCRKVEHLRKDCTGFKD
;
A
#
# COMPACT_ATOMS: atom_id res chain seq x y z
N SER A 1 4.87 20.65 -50.37
CA SER A 1 5.01 20.58 -48.90
C SER A 1 3.96 19.65 -48.26
N ASN A 2 2.65 19.92 -48.39
CA ASN A 2 1.58 19.13 -47.72
C ASN A 2 1.51 17.63 -48.06
N ARG A 3 1.73 17.22 -49.32
CA ARG A 3 1.64 15.80 -49.74
C ARG A 3 2.65 14.91 -49.01
N MET A 4 3.90 15.37 -48.87
CA MET A 4 4.95 14.63 -48.17
C MET A 4 4.62 14.54 -46.67
N SER A 5 4.20 15.64 -46.06
CA SER A 5 3.78 15.68 -44.65
C SER A 5 2.63 14.73 -44.34
N LEU A 6 1.63 14.61 -45.23
CA LEU A 6 0.54 13.65 -45.08
C LEU A 6 1.00 12.20 -45.16
N MET A 7 1.90 11.87 -46.09
CA MET A 7 2.45 10.51 -46.21
C MET A 7 3.20 10.12 -44.93
N ILE A 8 4.02 11.03 -44.42
CA ILE A 8 4.79 10.85 -43.18
C ILE A 8 3.84 10.69 -41.97
N MET A 9 2.86 11.58 -41.79
CA MET A 9 1.89 11.47 -40.69
C MET A 9 1.12 10.14 -40.75
N LYS A 10 0.65 9.77 -41.95
CA LYS A 10 -0.06 8.51 -42.16
C LYS A 10 0.84 7.33 -41.83
N SER A 11 2.12 7.32 -42.23
CA SER A 11 3.02 6.18 -42.00
C SER A 11 3.29 5.89 -40.52
N PHE A 12 3.20 6.88 -39.65
CA PHE A 12 3.31 6.69 -38.19
C PHE A 12 2.05 6.12 -37.54
N ILE A 13 0.93 6.05 -38.27
CA ILE A 13 -0.35 5.54 -37.77
C ILE A 13 -0.54 4.11 -38.30
N SER A 14 -0.73 3.16 -37.37
CA SER A 14 -0.99 1.77 -37.71
C SER A 14 -2.20 1.64 -38.63
N VAL A 15 -2.09 0.76 -39.63
CA VAL A 15 -3.15 0.50 -40.62
C VAL A 15 -4.47 0.09 -39.94
N ALA A 16 -4.39 -0.62 -38.81
CA ALA A 16 -5.54 -1.09 -38.05
C ALA A 16 -6.44 0.04 -37.52
N ILE A 17 -5.88 1.22 -37.21
CA ILE A 17 -6.61 2.36 -36.65
C ILE A 17 -6.76 3.52 -37.64
N ARG A 18 -6.02 3.48 -38.77
CA ARG A 18 -6.01 4.56 -39.77
C ARG A 18 -7.40 4.79 -40.37
N GLY A 19 -8.22 3.74 -40.51
CA GLY A 19 -9.58 3.83 -41.05
C GLY A 19 -10.55 4.64 -40.18
N ALA A 20 -10.28 4.79 -38.89
CA ALA A 20 -11.09 5.59 -37.97
C ALA A 20 -10.85 7.12 -38.12
N ILE A 21 -9.83 7.52 -38.88
CA ILE A 21 -9.43 8.92 -39.04
C ILE A 21 -9.98 9.46 -40.36
N PRO A 22 -10.83 10.50 -40.34
CA PRO A 22 -11.30 11.16 -41.54
C PRO A 22 -10.14 11.57 -42.45
N ASN A 23 -10.25 11.26 -43.74
CA ASN A 23 -9.21 11.58 -44.70
C ASN A 23 -9.21 13.10 -45.01
N SER A 24 -8.03 13.66 -45.26
CA SER A 24 -7.89 15.06 -45.68
C SER A 24 -6.69 15.24 -46.61
N ASN A 25 -6.79 16.20 -47.53
CA ASN A 25 -5.75 16.60 -48.47
C ASN A 25 -4.84 17.70 -47.89
N ASP A 26 -5.21 18.29 -46.75
CA ASP A 26 -4.38 19.23 -46.01
C ASP A 26 -3.77 18.56 -44.77
N SER A 27 -2.46 18.73 -44.57
CA SER A 27 -1.74 18.10 -43.48
C SER A 27 -2.11 18.64 -42.10
N LYS A 28 -2.47 19.92 -41.97
CA LYS A 28 -2.89 20.50 -40.69
C LYS A 28 -4.28 20.00 -40.32
N THR A 29 -5.20 19.98 -41.27
CA THR A 29 -6.55 19.43 -41.07
C THR A 29 -6.50 17.94 -40.72
N TYR A 30 -5.68 17.15 -41.42
CA TYR A 30 -5.49 15.74 -41.08
C TYR A 30 -4.96 15.56 -39.66
N LEU A 31 -3.93 16.32 -39.26
CA LEU A 31 -3.38 16.28 -37.90
C LEU A 31 -4.44 16.64 -36.84
N ALA A 32 -5.31 17.62 -37.12
CA ALA A 32 -6.42 17.97 -36.25
C ALA A 32 -7.44 16.81 -36.13
N SER A 33 -7.75 16.12 -37.22
CA SER A 33 -8.59 14.91 -37.21
C SER A 33 -7.95 13.77 -36.41
N VAL A 34 -6.64 13.55 -36.51
CA VAL A 34 -5.92 12.60 -35.65
C VAL A 34 -6.09 13.01 -34.18
N LYS A 35 -5.82 14.28 -33.85
CA LYS A 35 -5.90 14.79 -32.48
C LYS A 35 -7.30 14.61 -31.88
N GLU A 36 -8.36 14.91 -32.64
CA GLU A 36 -9.74 14.76 -32.15
C GLU A 36 -10.16 13.29 -32.06
N GLN A 37 -9.77 12.42 -33.01
CA GLN A 37 -10.11 10.99 -32.96
C GLN A 37 -9.48 10.25 -31.78
N PHE A 38 -8.26 10.62 -31.38
CA PHE A 38 -7.57 10.03 -30.24
C PHE A 38 -7.62 10.89 -28.98
N LYS A 39 -8.50 11.89 -28.96
CA LYS A 39 -8.79 12.64 -27.75
C LYS A 39 -9.59 11.72 -26.82
N GLY A 40 -8.89 11.06 -25.90
CA GLY A 40 -9.56 10.34 -24.83
C GLY A 40 -10.62 11.23 -24.18
N SER A 41 -11.81 10.68 -23.92
CA SER A 41 -12.87 11.47 -23.32
C SER A 41 -12.41 11.96 -21.96
N SER A 42 -12.33 13.28 -21.77
CA SER A 42 -12.06 13.88 -20.46
C SER A 42 -13.00 13.33 -19.38
N LYS A 43 -14.21 12.89 -19.76
CA LYS A 43 -15.16 12.24 -18.85
C LYS A 43 -14.68 10.85 -18.43
N ALA A 44 -14.23 10.01 -19.37
CA ALA A 44 -13.72 8.68 -19.05
C ALA A 44 -12.48 8.76 -18.14
N HIS A 45 -11.55 9.68 -18.45
CA HIS A 45 -10.39 9.92 -17.60
C HIS A 45 -10.77 10.43 -16.20
N ALA A 46 -11.72 11.36 -16.11
CA ALA A 46 -12.25 11.82 -14.83
C ALA A 46 -12.90 10.67 -14.04
N SER A 47 -13.73 9.83 -14.69
CA SER A 47 -14.35 8.67 -14.06
C SER A 47 -13.31 7.67 -13.53
N THR A 48 -12.27 7.36 -14.32
CA THR A 48 -11.17 6.49 -13.87
C THR A 48 -10.45 7.09 -12.65
N LEU A 49 -10.20 8.40 -12.66
CA LEU A 49 -9.50 9.08 -11.59
C LEU A 49 -10.34 9.12 -10.30
N ILE A 50 -11.63 9.44 -10.40
CA ILE A 50 -12.58 9.40 -9.28
C ILE A 50 -12.66 7.97 -8.70
N MET A 51 -12.78 6.96 -9.57
CA MET A 51 -12.81 5.57 -9.13
C MET A 51 -11.53 5.20 -8.38
N LYS A 52 -10.36 5.60 -8.91
CA LYS A 52 -9.08 5.39 -8.24
C LYS A 52 -9.03 6.10 -6.88
N MET A 53 -9.51 7.33 -6.76
CA MET A 53 -9.58 8.01 -5.47
C MET A 53 -10.44 7.24 -4.46
N LEU A 54 -11.60 6.72 -4.89
CA LEU A 54 -12.53 5.99 -4.02
C LEU A 54 -12.03 4.60 -3.60
N THR A 55 -11.22 3.94 -4.43
CA THR A 55 -10.73 2.59 -4.13
C THR A 55 -9.35 2.59 -3.47
N THR A 56 -8.63 3.71 -3.52
CA THR A 56 -7.30 3.81 -2.91
C THR A 56 -7.44 4.15 -1.43
N SER A 57 -7.43 3.13 -0.57
CA SER A 57 -7.23 3.31 0.87
C SER A 57 -5.74 3.23 1.21
N TYR A 58 -5.28 4.00 2.21
CA TYR A 58 -3.98 3.75 2.81
C TYR A 58 -4.01 2.37 3.47
N ASP A 59 -3.03 1.51 3.21
CA ASP A 59 -2.97 0.13 3.73
C ASP A 59 -1.96 -0.02 4.88
N GLY A 60 -1.31 1.07 5.29
CA GLY A 60 -0.25 1.06 6.29
C GLY A 60 1.13 0.70 5.72
N THR A 61 1.25 0.48 4.41
CA THR A 61 2.53 0.30 3.73
C THR A 61 3.00 1.61 3.09
N GLY A 62 4.30 1.89 3.19
CA GLY A 62 4.83 3.22 2.88
C GLY A 62 4.54 4.21 4.02
N GLY A 63 4.53 5.50 3.70
CA GLY A 63 4.16 6.55 4.65
C GLY A 63 2.82 7.20 4.31
N VAL A 64 2.13 7.65 5.35
CA VAL A 64 0.85 8.36 5.21
C VAL A 64 1.00 9.68 4.45
N HIS A 65 2.18 10.29 4.49
CA HIS A 65 2.51 11.49 3.74
C HIS A 65 2.43 11.27 2.23
N GLU A 66 3.03 10.19 1.72
CA GLU A 66 2.99 9.83 0.30
C GLU A 66 1.56 9.57 -0.16
N TYR A 67 0.75 8.90 0.67
CA TYR A 67 -0.66 8.67 0.41
C TYR A 67 -1.44 9.99 0.26
N ILE A 68 -1.23 10.95 1.18
CA ILE A 68 -1.91 12.26 1.12
C ILE A 68 -1.47 13.05 -0.13
N MET A 69 -0.18 13.03 -0.46
CA MET A 69 0.33 13.69 -1.66
C MET A 69 -0.28 13.11 -2.93
N MET A 70 -0.41 11.79 -3.01
CA MET A 70 -1.07 11.11 -4.12
C MET A 70 -2.55 11.54 -4.25
N MET A 71 -3.28 11.65 -3.13
CA MET A 71 -4.66 12.15 -3.14
C MET A 71 -4.75 13.61 -3.63
N ASN A 72 -3.81 14.46 -3.23
CA ASN A 72 -3.75 15.86 -3.65
C ASN A 72 -3.41 16.02 -5.15
N ASP A 73 -2.51 15.18 -5.67
CA ASP A 73 -2.21 15.11 -7.10
C ASP A 73 -3.45 14.70 -7.91
N MET A 74 -4.20 13.69 -7.46
CA MET A 74 -5.45 13.28 -8.13
C MET A 74 -6.49 14.41 -8.11
N ALA A 75 -6.68 15.11 -6.99
CA ALA A 75 -7.57 16.26 -6.92
C ALA A 75 -7.12 17.41 -7.86
N SER A 76 -5.82 17.65 -7.97
CA SER A 76 -5.25 18.66 -8.87
C SER A 76 -5.48 18.31 -10.35
N LYS A 77 -5.37 17.03 -10.72
CA LYS A 77 -5.71 16.52 -12.05
C LYS A 77 -7.19 16.72 -12.37
N LEU A 78 -8.09 16.43 -11.42
CA LEU A 78 -9.53 16.68 -11.57
C LEU A 78 -9.83 18.18 -11.73
N LYS A 79 -9.13 19.05 -10.99
CA LYS A 79 -9.23 20.51 -11.16
C LYS A 79 -8.88 20.94 -12.59
N GLY A 80 -7.84 20.36 -13.19
CA GLY A 80 -7.47 20.58 -14.60
C GLY A 80 -8.56 20.18 -15.60
N MET A 81 -9.46 19.26 -15.21
CA MET A 81 -10.63 18.82 -15.99
C MET A 81 -11.91 19.61 -15.65
N LYS A 82 -11.79 20.77 -14.98
CA LYS A 82 -12.90 21.60 -14.48
C LYS A 82 -13.79 20.90 -13.43
N MET A 83 -13.25 19.91 -12.72
CA MET A 83 -13.90 19.19 -11.62
C MET A 83 -13.17 19.46 -10.31
N ALA A 84 -13.09 20.75 -9.92
CA ALA A 84 -12.35 21.14 -8.73
C ALA A 84 -12.97 20.55 -7.45
N ILE A 85 -12.13 19.93 -6.62
CA ILE A 85 -12.49 19.47 -5.28
C ILE A 85 -12.07 20.56 -4.29
N SER A 86 -12.96 20.91 -3.34
CA SER A 86 -12.61 21.85 -2.29
C SER A 86 -11.61 21.22 -1.31
N GLU A 87 -10.72 22.04 -0.74
CA GLU A 87 -9.71 21.55 0.23
C GLU A 87 -10.38 20.84 1.41
N GLY A 88 -11.43 21.43 1.97
CA GLY A 88 -12.19 20.82 3.08
C GLY A 88 -12.78 19.46 2.72
N PHE A 89 -13.34 19.31 1.51
CA PHE A 89 -13.84 18.00 1.07
C PHE A 89 -12.71 16.99 0.97
N LEU A 90 -11.57 17.37 0.39
CA LEU A 90 -10.43 16.47 0.25
C LEU A 90 -9.85 16.05 1.60
N VAL A 91 -9.79 16.96 2.57
CA VAL A 91 -9.37 16.63 3.96
C VAL A 91 -10.32 15.60 4.57
N HIS A 92 -11.64 15.83 4.51
CA HIS A 92 -12.64 14.88 5.01
C HIS A 92 -12.58 13.53 4.27
N PHE A 93 -12.36 13.56 2.96
CA PHE A 93 -12.24 12.38 2.12
C PHE A 93 -11.07 11.51 2.57
N ILE A 94 -9.87 12.10 2.63
CA ILE A 94 -8.66 11.40 3.08
C ILE A 94 -8.86 10.82 4.48
N MET A 95 -9.42 11.61 5.40
CA MET A 95 -9.66 11.19 6.77
C MET A 95 -10.65 10.02 6.85
N THR A 96 -11.66 9.99 5.98
CA THR A 96 -12.62 8.88 5.89
C THR A 96 -11.94 7.58 5.48
N PHE A 97 -11.03 7.63 4.50
CA PHE A 97 -10.32 6.48 3.95
C PHE A 97 -9.05 6.06 4.70
N LEU A 98 -8.65 6.77 5.77
CA LEU A 98 -7.56 6.28 6.61
C LEU A 98 -7.92 4.92 7.26
N PRO A 99 -6.94 4.05 7.53
CA PRO A 99 -7.17 2.77 8.16
C PRO A 99 -7.83 2.84 9.54
N VAL A 100 -8.34 1.69 10.01
CA VAL A 100 -8.88 1.54 11.37
C VAL A 100 -7.86 1.83 12.48
N GLN A 101 -6.55 1.66 12.24
CA GLN A 101 -5.53 2.00 13.25
C GLN A 101 -5.49 3.51 13.56
N PHE A 102 -6.04 4.35 12.68
CA PHE A 102 -6.23 5.78 12.91
C PHE A 102 -7.54 6.10 13.65
N GLY A 103 -8.29 5.11 14.16
CA GLY A 103 -9.59 5.30 14.81
C GLY A 103 -9.63 6.43 15.85
N PRO A 104 -8.77 6.42 16.90
CA PRO A 104 -8.71 7.50 17.88
C PRO A 104 -8.39 8.87 17.27
N PHE A 105 -7.55 8.88 16.23
CA PHE A 105 -7.20 10.10 15.51
C PHE A 105 -8.40 10.67 14.73
N LYS A 106 -9.19 9.81 14.09
CA LYS A 106 -10.45 10.20 13.43
C LYS A 106 -11.47 10.77 14.40
N ILE A 107 -11.61 10.17 15.59
CA ILE A 107 -12.50 10.69 16.64
C ILE A 107 -12.08 12.10 17.04
N ASN A 108 -10.79 12.30 17.32
CA ASN A 108 -10.26 13.61 17.70
C ASN A 108 -10.50 14.69 16.63
N TYR A 109 -10.38 14.35 15.36
CA TYR A 109 -10.72 15.25 14.26
C TYR A 109 -12.22 15.58 14.21
N ASN A 110 -13.09 14.57 14.31
CA ASN A 110 -14.54 14.78 14.27
C ASN A 110 -15.06 15.63 15.43
N THR A 111 -14.38 15.61 16.58
CA THR A 111 -14.73 16.43 17.74
C THR A 111 -14.29 17.89 17.63
N GLN A 112 -13.33 18.20 16.75
CA GLN A 112 -12.86 19.56 16.55
C GLN A 112 -13.83 20.36 15.68
N LYS A 113 -14.14 21.58 16.11
CA LYS A 113 -15.00 22.50 15.35
C LYS A 113 -14.24 23.27 14.27
N GLU A 114 -12.92 23.35 14.41
CA GLU A 114 -12.05 24.06 13.47
C GLU A 114 -11.85 23.26 12.19
N LYS A 115 -11.85 23.96 11.05
CA LYS A 115 -11.59 23.34 9.75
C LYS A 115 -10.11 23.16 9.57
N TRP A 116 -9.71 21.92 9.30
CA TRP A 116 -8.31 21.61 9.05
C TRP A 116 -7.91 21.98 7.62
N LYS A 117 -6.69 22.52 7.49
CA LYS A 117 -6.00 22.67 6.21
C LYS A 117 -5.25 21.40 5.84
N MET A 118 -4.87 21.27 4.57
CA MET A 118 -4.08 20.12 4.11
C MET A 118 -2.74 20.00 4.86
N SER A 119 -2.08 21.13 5.15
CA SER A 119 -0.82 21.16 5.91
C SER A 119 -0.97 20.59 7.32
N GLU A 120 -2.09 20.88 7.99
CA GLU A 120 -2.39 20.39 9.34
C GLU A 120 -2.70 18.89 9.30
N LEU A 121 -3.50 18.45 8.33
CA LEU A 121 -3.78 17.03 8.11
C LEU A 121 -2.48 16.23 7.93
N ILE A 122 -1.58 16.71 7.07
CA ILE A 122 -0.29 16.07 6.81
C ILE A 122 0.52 15.94 8.10
N ALA A 123 0.75 17.06 8.81
CA ALA A 123 1.56 17.08 10.01
C ALA A 123 1.03 16.11 11.08
N MET A 124 -0.29 16.12 11.29
CA MET A 124 -0.93 15.31 12.32
C MET A 124 -1.00 13.82 11.94
N CYS A 125 -1.21 13.50 10.66
CA CYS A 125 -1.16 12.12 10.17
C CYS A 125 0.24 11.52 10.33
N VAL A 126 1.30 12.24 9.93
CA VAL A 126 2.69 11.81 10.08
C VAL A 126 3.02 11.58 11.56
N GLN A 127 2.62 12.51 12.44
CA GLN A 127 2.82 12.34 13.87
C GLN A 127 2.08 11.10 14.42
N LYS A 128 0.84 10.84 13.97
CA LYS A 128 0.08 9.67 14.41
C LYS A 128 0.72 8.37 13.90
N GLU A 129 1.21 8.35 12.67
CA GLU A 129 1.91 7.21 12.09
C GLU A 129 3.17 6.83 12.89
N GLU A 130 4.00 7.81 13.25
CA GLU A 130 5.18 7.57 14.09
C GLU A 130 4.81 7.00 15.46
N ARG A 131 3.73 7.49 16.09
CA ARG A 131 3.22 6.93 17.34
C ARG A 131 2.75 5.49 17.17
N LEU A 132 2.08 5.17 16.06
CA LEU A 132 1.61 3.80 15.78
C LEU A 132 2.77 2.81 15.60
N LYS A 133 3.90 3.24 15.03
CA LYS A 133 5.11 2.41 14.93
C LYS A 133 5.69 2.07 16.31
N VAL A 134 5.65 3.02 17.26
CA VAL A 134 6.11 2.80 18.64
C VAL A 134 5.15 1.93 19.45
N GLU A 135 3.84 2.08 19.25
CA GLU A 135 2.79 1.29 19.93
C GLU A 135 2.71 -0.17 19.42
N ARG A 136 3.18 -0.41 18.18
CA ARG A 136 3.30 -1.74 17.58
C ARG A 136 4.72 -1.99 17.09
N PRO A 137 5.70 -2.17 17.99
CA PRO A 137 6.97 -2.72 17.56
C PRO A 137 6.68 -4.12 17.01
N ASP A 138 7.21 -4.42 15.83
CA ASP A 138 7.15 -5.75 15.25
C ASP A 138 7.38 -6.80 16.34
N PHE A 139 6.47 -7.76 16.45
CA PHE A 139 6.40 -8.76 17.53
C PHE A 139 7.59 -9.76 17.52
N THR A 140 8.70 -9.41 16.86
CA THR A 140 9.91 -10.21 16.64
C THR A 140 11.03 -9.92 17.64
N HIS A 141 10.92 -8.90 18.50
CA HIS A 141 11.96 -8.54 19.47
C HIS A 141 11.56 -8.61 20.96
N LEU A 142 10.65 -9.53 21.33
CA LEU A 142 10.25 -9.72 22.74
C LEU A 142 10.54 -11.13 23.29
N ALA A 143 11.63 -11.74 22.85
CA ALA A 143 12.20 -12.90 23.53
C ALA A 143 13.72 -12.80 23.52
N THR A 144 14.31 -11.93 24.35
CA THR A 144 15.56 -12.16 25.10
C THR A 144 15.87 -10.91 25.93
N ILE A 145 15.16 -10.67 27.04
CA ILE A 145 15.76 -10.02 28.22
C ILE A 145 15.14 -10.68 29.45
N GLY A 146 15.66 -11.84 29.82
CA GLY A 146 15.50 -12.36 31.18
C GLY A 146 16.48 -11.65 32.11
N PRO A 147 16.09 -11.23 33.33
CA PRO A 147 17.01 -10.59 34.26
C PRO A 147 17.88 -11.67 34.91
N THR A 148 19.13 -11.81 34.49
CA THR A 148 20.09 -12.68 35.18
C THR A 148 21.34 -11.94 35.61
N ARG A 149 21.32 -11.62 36.91
CA ARG A 149 22.40 -11.47 37.89
C ARG A 149 23.83 -11.61 37.36
N LYS A 150 24.62 -10.56 37.63
CA LYS A 150 26.09 -10.56 37.70
C LYS A 150 26.61 -11.82 38.40
N LYS A 151 27.51 -12.57 37.77
CA LYS A 151 28.53 -13.37 38.46
C LYS A 151 29.88 -13.36 37.72
N LEU A 152 30.90 -13.40 38.57
CA LEU A 152 32.31 -13.13 38.40
C LEU A 152 33.05 -14.16 37.51
N LYS A 153 34.00 -13.64 36.73
CA LYS A 153 35.36 -14.13 36.40
C LYS A 153 35.73 -15.59 36.77
N GLY A 154 36.18 -16.36 35.76
CA GLY A 154 36.89 -17.63 35.94
C GLY A 154 37.63 -18.05 34.66
N ASN A 155 38.95 -18.18 34.76
CA ASN A 155 39.92 -18.45 33.68
C ASN A 155 40.07 -19.97 33.44
N GLY A 156 40.27 -20.44 32.20
CA GLY A 156 40.55 -21.87 31.97
C GLY A 156 40.75 -22.26 30.50
N ARG A 157 42.01 -22.51 30.12
CA ARG A 157 42.47 -23.03 28.81
C ARG A 157 41.98 -24.48 28.57
N GLY A 158 41.71 -24.83 27.32
CA GLY A 158 41.63 -26.23 26.89
C GLY A 158 41.16 -26.45 25.45
N LYS A 159 42.10 -26.65 24.52
CA LYS A 159 41.85 -27.17 23.16
C LYS A 159 41.27 -28.59 23.24
N ARG A 160 40.33 -28.92 22.34
CA ARG A 160 40.31 -30.17 21.55
C ARG A 160 39.26 -30.09 20.43
N LYS A 161 39.74 -30.27 19.18
CA LYS A 161 38.94 -30.64 18.01
C LYS A 161 38.49 -32.10 18.14
N VAL A 162 37.31 -32.44 17.64
CA VAL A 162 37.07 -33.71 16.92
C VAL A 162 36.11 -33.45 15.77
N ASP A 163 36.53 -33.92 14.60
CA ASP A 163 35.90 -33.88 13.27
C ASP A 163 34.85 -35.00 13.06
N LEU A 164 34.22 -34.94 11.88
CA LEU A 164 33.57 -36.02 11.10
C LEU A 164 32.19 -36.50 11.60
N THR A 165 31.17 -36.75 10.75
CA THR A 165 31.14 -36.95 9.29
C THR A 165 29.69 -36.91 8.78
N LYS A 166 29.53 -36.44 7.53
CA LYS A 166 28.71 -36.97 6.42
C LYS A 166 27.42 -37.76 6.73
N SER A 167 26.31 -37.39 6.09
CA SER A 167 25.89 -37.91 4.75
C SER A 167 24.46 -37.42 4.41
N ILE A 168 24.25 -36.58 3.38
CA ILE A 168 23.83 -36.90 1.99
C ILE A 168 22.29 -37.03 1.78
N ASN A 169 21.77 -36.01 1.08
CA ASN A 169 20.76 -35.95 -0.01
C ASN A 169 19.32 -36.49 0.15
N LYS A 170 18.33 -35.60 -0.07
CA LYS A 170 17.52 -35.57 -1.33
C LYS A 170 16.53 -34.39 -1.40
N ALA A 171 16.41 -33.85 -2.61
CA ALA A 171 15.42 -32.90 -3.16
C ALA A 171 13.98 -33.43 -3.05
N SER A 172 12.84 -32.75 -3.26
CA SER A 172 12.39 -31.39 -3.59
C SER A 172 10.84 -31.46 -3.71
N VAL A 173 10.15 -30.30 -3.70
CA VAL A 173 8.82 -29.99 -4.32
C VAL A 173 7.52 -30.18 -3.50
N SER A 174 6.82 -29.03 -3.37
CA SER A 174 5.37 -28.73 -3.26
C SER A 174 4.43 -29.55 -2.35
N GLY A 175 3.65 -28.84 -1.52
CA GLY A 175 2.39 -29.38 -0.99
C GLY A 175 1.82 -28.56 0.17
N MET A 176 0.51 -28.36 0.17
CA MET A 176 -0.26 -27.46 1.03
C MET A 176 -0.23 -27.84 2.53
N LYS A 177 -0.41 -26.83 3.41
CA LYS A 177 -0.43 -26.93 4.89
C LYS A 177 -1.48 -27.91 5.42
N PRO A 178 -1.23 -28.57 6.58
CA PRO A 178 -2.29 -28.88 7.54
C PRO A 178 -2.27 -27.86 8.69
N VAL A 179 -3.45 -27.30 8.98
CA VAL A 179 -3.76 -26.55 10.19
C VAL A 179 -3.40 -27.44 11.39
N GLN A 180 -2.39 -27.05 12.19
CA GLN A 180 -2.06 -27.78 13.41
C GLN A 180 -3.24 -27.67 14.38
N ALA A 181 -3.84 -28.81 14.70
CA ALA A 181 -4.92 -28.92 15.67
C ALA A 181 -4.47 -28.30 17.01
N LEU A 182 -5.33 -27.44 17.57
CA LEU A 182 -5.07 -26.64 18.75
C LEU A 182 -5.03 -27.55 19.99
N LYS A 183 -3.88 -28.17 20.28
CA LYS A 183 -3.73 -29.15 21.36
C LYS A 183 -3.43 -28.48 22.70
N CYS A 184 -4.19 -28.85 23.73
CA CYS A 184 -3.92 -28.47 25.10
C CYS A 184 -2.62 -29.15 25.58
N HIS A 185 -1.61 -28.37 25.94
CA HIS A 185 -0.34 -28.91 26.45
C HIS A 185 -0.46 -29.56 27.83
N PHE A 186 -1.52 -29.28 28.59
CA PHE A 186 -1.73 -29.84 29.93
C PHE A 186 -2.34 -31.25 29.87
N CYS A 187 -3.53 -31.40 29.27
CA CYS A 187 -4.23 -32.68 29.19
C CYS A 187 -4.01 -33.44 27.87
N ARG A 188 -3.25 -32.87 26.93
CA ARG A 188 -2.95 -33.43 25.60
C ARG A 188 -4.18 -33.69 24.71
N LYS A 189 -5.35 -33.11 25.00
CA LYS A 189 -6.55 -33.15 24.14
C LYS A 189 -6.51 -32.05 23.07
N VAL A 190 -7.10 -32.28 21.90
CA VAL A 190 -7.01 -31.41 20.70
C VAL A 190 -8.15 -30.39 20.54
N GLU A 191 -9.04 -30.28 21.53
CA GLU A 191 -10.26 -29.45 21.45
C GLU A 191 -10.10 -28.03 22.05
N HIS A 192 -9.09 -27.79 22.89
CA HIS A 192 -8.95 -26.52 23.61
C HIS A 192 -7.47 -26.16 23.84
N LEU A 193 -7.19 -24.89 24.11
CA LEU A 193 -5.87 -24.44 24.58
C LEU A 193 -5.74 -24.59 26.09
N ARG A 194 -4.51 -24.61 26.60
CA ARG A 194 -4.22 -24.71 28.05
C ARG A 194 -5.01 -23.69 28.90
N LYS A 195 -5.23 -22.48 28.39
CA LYS A 195 -5.99 -21.40 29.05
C LYS A 195 -7.46 -21.75 29.31
N ASP A 196 -8.02 -22.66 28.52
CA ASP A 196 -9.42 -23.08 28.54
C ASP A 196 -9.56 -24.52 29.08
N CYS A 197 -8.50 -25.09 29.68
CA CYS A 197 -8.50 -26.44 30.22
C CYS A 197 -9.12 -26.46 31.63
N THR A 198 -10.22 -27.19 31.79
CA THR A 198 -10.92 -27.32 33.09
C THR A 198 -10.01 -27.91 34.17
N GLY A 199 -9.18 -28.90 33.85
CA GLY A 199 -8.23 -29.49 34.80
C GLY A 199 -7.00 -28.65 35.15
N PHE A 200 -6.81 -27.46 34.53
CA PHE A 200 -5.75 -26.52 34.89
C PHE A 200 -6.23 -25.43 35.87
N LYS A 201 -7.54 -25.35 36.14
CA LYS A 201 -8.15 -24.32 36.99
C LYS A 201 -8.44 -24.76 38.43
N ASP A 202 -7.99 -25.95 38.84
CA ASP A 202 -8.01 -26.41 40.24
C ASP A 202 -6.59 -26.50 40.80
#